data_AF-A0A829HK60-F1
#
_entry.id   AF-A0A829HK60-F1
#
_cell.length_a   1.000
_cell.length_b   1.000
_cell.length_c   1.000
_cell.angle_alpha   90.00
_cell.angle_beta   90.00
_cell.angle_gamma   90.00
#
_symmetry.space_group_name_H-M   'P 1'
#
loop_
_entity.id
_entity.type
_entity.pdbx_description
1 polymer ?
#
loop_
_entity_poly.entity_id
_entity_poly.type
_entity_poly.pdbx_seq_one_letter_code
_entity_poly.pdbx_strand_id
1 'polypeptide(L)' 'MEKNLNLEENLANEWFYEKNGERIGAISQSQMINLIQTGGLHRDTVVWRKGLKDWVFLEKT' A
#
# COMPACT_ATOMS: atom_id res chain seq x y z
N MET A 1 5.76 -0.62 32.20
CA MET A 1 5.39 -1.36 30.97
C MET A 1 5.01 -0.34 29.92
N GLU A 2 6.02 0.33 29.39
CA GLU A 2 5.83 1.27 28.30
C GLU A 2 5.82 0.43 27.02
N LYS A 3 4.71 0.46 26.30
CA LYS A 3 4.63 -0.06 24.93
C LYS A 3 5.85 0.47 24.18
N ASN A 4 6.73 -0.42 23.74
CA ASN A 4 7.69 -0.10 22.69
C ASN A 4 6.87 0.27 21.45
N LEU A 5 6.59 1.57 21.36
CA LEU A 5 5.81 2.23 20.36
C LEU A 5 6.45 1.96 19.01
N ASN A 6 5.76 1.24 18.12
CA ASN A 6 5.72 1.39 16.65
C ASN A 6 6.98 1.94 15.92
N LEU A 7 8.20 1.67 16.39
CA LEU A 7 9.42 2.32 15.89
C LEU A 7 9.77 1.91 14.44
N GLU A 8 9.06 0.92 13.90
CA GLU A 8 9.16 0.40 12.55
C GLU A 8 7.77 0.34 11.86
N GLU A 9 6.94 1.40 11.90
CA GLU A 9 5.96 1.69 10.81
C GLU A 9 6.67 2.02 9.45
N ASN A 10 7.95 1.73 9.42
CA ASN A 10 9.10 2.30 8.76
C ASN A 10 9.92 1.05 8.38
N LEU A 11 10.45 0.80 7.19
CA LEU A 11 10.65 1.56 5.98
C LEU A 11 10.52 0.51 4.86
N ALA A 12 9.61 0.63 3.92
CA ALA A 12 9.63 1.76 3.02
C ALA A 12 8.22 2.14 2.53
N ASN A 13 8.04 3.45 2.39
CA ASN A 13 6.94 4.08 1.67
C ASN A 13 7.07 3.71 0.19
N GLU A 14 6.69 2.49 -0.13
CA GLU A 14 6.90 1.88 -1.45
C GLU A 14 5.63 1.72 -2.23
N TRP A 15 4.48 1.65 -1.56
CA TRP A 15 3.22 1.33 -2.22
C TRP A 15 2.45 2.59 -2.59
N PHE A 16 1.91 2.57 -3.79
CA PHE A 16 0.99 3.56 -4.29
C PHE A 16 -0.20 2.82 -4.90
N TYR A 17 -1.37 3.45 -4.89
CA TYR A 17 -2.59 2.90 -5.49
C TYR A 17 -3.36 3.99 -6.21
N GLU A 18 -4.15 3.60 -7.20
CA GLU A 18 -5.07 4.49 -7.89
C GLU A 18 -6.43 4.48 -7.18
N LYS A 19 -6.99 5.67 -6.97
CA LYS A 19 -8.38 5.85 -6.51
C LYS A 19 -8.98 7.01 -7.26
N ASN A 20 -10.08 6.77 -7.98
CA ASN A 20 -10.79 7.79 -8.76
C ASN A 20 -9.89 8.55 -9.76
N GLY A 21 -8.94 7.87 -10.40
CA GLY A 21 -7.98 8.49 -11.32
C GLY A 21 -6.81 9.21 -10.66
N GLU A 22 -6.78 9.28 -9.33
CA GLU A 22 -5.67 9.87 -8.58
C GLU A 22 -4.72 8.78 -8.06
N ARG A 23 -3.43 9.09 -8.06
CA ARG A 23 -2.40 8.21 -7.49
C ARG A 23 -2.15 8.60 -6.05
N ILE A 24 -2.56 7.74 -5.13
CA ILE A 24 -2.45 7.94 -3.68
C ILE A 24 -1.26 7.13 -3.15
N GLY A 25 -0.43 7.76 -2.34
CA GLY A 25 0.76 7.17 -1.75
C GLY A 25 1.86 8.21 -1.53
N ALA A 26 3.05 7.82 -1.09
CA ALA A 26 3.44 6.44 -0.76
C ALA A 26 2.96 6.00 0.62
N ILE A 27 2.47 4.76 0.72
CA ILE A 27 2.06 4.12 1.98
C ILE A 27 2.99 2.95 2.31
N SER A 28 3.07 2.60 3.59
CA SER A 28 3.79 1.42 4.05
C SER A 28 3.07 0.14 3.64
N GLN A 29 3.79 -0.98 3.61
CA GLN A 29 3.18 -2.29 3.39
C GLN A 29 2.09 -2.62 4.43
N SER A 30 2.28 -2.20 5.69
CA SER A 30 1.27 -2.40 6.75
C SER A 30 -0.01 -1.63 6.47
N GLN A 31 0.10 -0.38 6.00
CA GLN A 31 -1.06 0.42 5.56
C GLN A 31 -1.74 -0.21 4.34
N MET A 32 -0.96 -0.69 3.37
CA MET A 32 -1.47 -1.42 2.20
C MET A 32 -2.30 -2.63 2.63
N ILE A 33 -1.77 -3.47 3.51
CA ILE A 33 -2.48 -4.66 4.05
C ILE A 33 -3.76 -4.24 4.77
N ASN A 34 -3.71 -3.19 5.60
CA ASN A 34 -4.88 -2.70 6.32
C ASN A 34 -5.99 -2.26 5.35
N LEU A 35 -5.64 -1.52 4.29
CA LEU A 35 -6.61 -1.11 3.27
C LEU A 35 -7.23 -2.31 2.54
N ILE A 36 -6.48 -3.36 2.26
CA ILE A 36 -7.02 -4.58 1.65
C ILE A 36 -7.99 -5.28 2.62
N GLN A 37 -7.61 -5.44 3.89
CA GLN A 37 -8.41 -6.12 4.91
C GLN A 37 -9.72 -5.38 5.24
N THR A 38 -9.69 -4.05 5.21
CA THR A 38 -10.84 -3.19 5.48
C THR A 38 -11.72 -2.96 4.24
N GLY A 39 -11.30 -3.47 3.07
CA GLY A 39 -12.02 -3.30 1.81
C GLY A 39 -11.84 -1.91 1.18
N GLY A 40 -10.82 -1.15 1.58
CA GLY A 40 -10.42 0.10 0.92
C GLY A 40 -9.66 -0.10 -0.39
N LEU A 41 -9.05 -1.28 -0.59
CA LEU A 41 -8.46 -1.72 -1.86
C LEU A 41 -9.02 -3.08 -2.26
N HIS A 42 -9.26 -3.26 -3.55
CA HIS A 42 -9.82 -4.47 -4.13
C HIS A 42 -8.86 -5.05 -5.18
N ARG A 43 -9.13 -6.28 -5.63
CA ARG A 43 -8.29 -7.02 -6.59
C ARG A 43 -8.06 -6.26 -7.90
N ASP A 44 -9.06 -5.49 -8.33
CA ASP A 44 -9.09 -4.63 -9.51
C ASP A 44 -8.52 -3.22 -9.26
N THR A 45 -8.02 -2.93 -8.06
CA THR A 45 -7.34 -1.67 -7.80
C THR A 45 -5.96 -1.67 -8.44
N VAL A 46 -5.63 -0.60 -9.17
CA VAL A 46 -4.33 -0.43 -9.81
C VAL A 46 -3.33 0.07 -8.78
N VAL A 47 -2.19 -0.61 -8.66
CA VAL A 47 -1.17 -0.37 -7.64
C VAL A 47 0.21 -0.33 -8.28
N TRP A 48 1.14 0.33 -7.60
CA TRP A 48 2.53 0.35 -7.99
C TRP A 48 3.42 0.34 -6.75
N ARG A 49 4.61 -0.25 -6.92
CA ARG A 49 5.70 -0.10 -5.97
C ARG A 49 7.04 -0.14 -6.65
N LYS A 50 8.07 0.33 -5.94
CA LYS A 50 9.45 0.25 -6.39
C LYS A 50 9.81 -1.19 -6.82
N GLY A 51 10.34 -1.33 -8.03
CA GLY A 51 10.65 -2.62 -8.65
C GLY A 51 9.62 -3.10 -9.67
N LEU A 52 8.40 -2.56 -9.67
CA LEU A 52 7.45 -2.78 -10.75
C LEU A 52 7.75 -1.87 -11.93
N LYS A 53 7.75 -2.44 -13.14
CA LYS A 53 7.95 -1.69 -14.39
C LYS A 53 6.82 -0.70 -14.65
N ASP A 54 5.59 -1.16 -14.41
CA ASP A 54 4.35 -0.44 -14.68
C ASP A 54 3.38 -0.58 -13.50
N TRP A 55 2.34 0.25 -13.48
CA TRP A 55 1.21 0.07 -12.57
C TRP A 55 0.44 -1.19 -12.97
N VAL A 56 0.10 -2.03 -12.00
CA VAL A 56 -0.58 -3.31 -12.24
C VAL A 56 -1.78 -3.44 -11.32
N PHE A 57 -2.75 -4.27 -11.70
CA PHE A 57 -3.82 -4.64 -10.78
C PHE A 57 -3.26 -5.34 -9.55
N LEU A 58 -3.84 -5.07 -8.39
CA LEU A 58 -3.43 -5.65 -7.11
C LEU A 58 -3.42 -7.18 -7.15
N GLU A 59 -4.32 -7.82 -7.90
CA GLU A 59 -4.29 -9.28 -8.08
C GLU A 59 -3.06 -9.82 -8.81
N LYS A 60 -2.28 -8.96 -9.47
CA LYS A 60 -1.09 -9.31 -10.27
C LYS A 60 0.24 -9.00 -9.57
N THR A 61 0.20 -8.51 -8.33
CA THR A 61 1.40 -8.25 -7.52
C THR A 61 1.74 -9.41 -6.62
#